data_AF-A0A1V5N9R2-F1
#
_entry.id   AF-A0A1V5N9R2-F1
#
_cell.length_a   1.000
_cell.length_b   1.000
_cell.length_c   1.000
_cell.angle_alpha   90.00
_cell.angle_beta   90.00
_cell.angle_gamma   90.00
#
_symmetry.space_group_name_H-M   'P 1'
#
loop_
_entity.id
_entity.type
_entity.pdbx_description
1 polymer ?
#
loop_
_entity_poly.entity_id
_entity_poly.type
_entity_poly.pdbx_seq_one_letter_code
_entity_poly.pdbx_strand_id
1 'polypeptide(L)'
;MIEFLMIQGGILGQTELTPSDKLVVSYLAFRQGTNGTCWPPVELIAGELALSRSTVKRSVAKLTRRGYLVKYQVNGGKFQSNNYLVRTEYLKRGAAAPDLDQAPAVRADDSLFKASHRYEQSVRERRLSRIDKPLRAQRTRSRGPLTYFGYIVPDLTTWKTLHELHKAGQWNQIKEIQKGLKRVDESEAQTG
;
A
#
# COMPACT_ATOMS: atom_id res chain seq x y z
N MET A 1 18.29 -10.10 22.43
CA MET A 1 17.79 -11.43 22.01
C MET A 1 16.35 -11.24 21.58
N ILE A 2 15.93 -11.78 20.44
CA ILE A 2 14.52 -11.69 20.02
C ILE A 2 13.73 -12.72 20.81
N GLU A 3 12.79 -12.28 21.63
CA GLU A 3 11.96 -13.17 22.46
C GLU A 3 10.78 -13.75 21.68
N PHE A 4 10.19 -12.96 20.79
CA PHE A 4 9.11 -13.38 19.91
C PHE A 4 9.29 -12.78 18.53
N LEU A 5 9.06 -13.61 17.50
CA LEU A 5 9.06 -13.17 16.11
C LEU A 5 7.65 -13.38 15.54
N MET A 6 7.00 -12.28 15.20
CA MET A 6 5.69 -12.34 14.54
C MET A 6 5.87 -12.77 13.08
N ILE A 7 5.32 -13.93 12.72
CA ILE A 7 5.23 -14.35 11.32
C ILE A 7 3.98 -13.73 10.70
N GLN A 8 4.18 -12.96 9.64
CA GLN A 8 3.11 -12.21 9.00
C GLN A 8 2.16 -13.14 8.24
N GLY A 9 0.85 -12.87 8.33
CA GLY A 9 -0.19 -13.73 7.76
C GLY A 9 -0.09 -13.95 6.24
N GLY A 10 0.46 -12.99 5.48
CA GLY A 10 0.69 -13.14 4.04
C GLY A 10 1.77 -14.18 3.69
N ILE A 11 2.73 -14.41 4.60
CA ILE A 11 3.81 -15.39 4.43
C ILE A 11 3.38 -16.79 4.89
N LEU A 12 2.50 -16.89 5.89
CA LEU A 12 2.08 -18.18 6.44
C LEU A 12 1.46 -19.10 5.38
N GLY A 13 0.59 -18.55 4.53
CA GLY A 13 -0.12 -19.29 3.47
C GLY A 13 0.74 -19.69 2.27
N GLN A 14 1.98 -19.21 2.17
CA GLN A 14 2.88 -19.52 1.07
C GLN A 14 3.47 -20.92 1.23
N THR A 15 3.05 -21.85 0.38
CA THR A 15 3.51 -23.26 0.40
C THR A 15 4.88 -23.43 -0.25
N GLU A 16 5.25 -22.49 -1.12
CA GLU A 16 6.49 -22.48 -1.85
C GLU A 16 7.68 -22.09 -0.95
N LEU A 17 7.43 -21.44 0.18
CA LEU A 17 8.43 -20.99 1.16
C LEU A 17 8.64 -22.05 2.23
N THR A 18 9.90 -22.36 2.50
CA THR A 18 10.28 -23.25 3.61
C THR A 18 10.10 -22.52 4.95
N PRO A 19 9.98 -23.24 6.08
CA PRO A 19 9.93 -22.60 7.40
C PRO A 19 11.11 -21.64 7.64
N SER A 20 12.32 -22.00 7.19
CA SER A 20 13.50 -21.13 7.28
C SER A 20 13.36 -19.84 6.46
N ASP A 21 12.77 -19.92 5.25
CA ASP A 21 12.50 -18.73 4.42
C ASP A 21 11.53 -17.78 5.16
N LYS A 22 10.47 -18.34 5.76
CA LYS A 22 9.47 -17.60 6.52
C LYS A 22 10.09 -16.90 7.73
N LEU A 23 10.97 -17.58 8.46
CA LEU A 23 11.69 -16.98 9.60
C LEU A 23 12.61 -15.84 9.16
N VAL A 24 13.42 -16.06 8.13
CA VAL A 24 14.39 -15.06 7.65
C VAL A 24 13.69 -13.80 7.15
N VAL A 25 12.63 -13.92 6.35
CA VAL A 25 11.90 -12.73 5.85
C VAL A 25 11.19 -11.99 6.99
N SER A 26 10.60 -12.72 7.94
CA SER A 26 9.91 -12.12 9.09
C SER A 26 10.88 -11.36 9.99
N TYR A 27 12.07 -11.95 10.22
CA TYR A 27 13.16 -11.36 10.98
C TYR A 27 13.67 -10.06 10.35
N LEU A 28 13.94 -10.10 9.05
CA LEU A 28 14.41 -8.92 8.33
C LEU A 28 13.36 -7.81 8.35
N ALA A 29 12.08 -8.16 8.19
CA ALA A 29 10.98 -7.20 8.29
C ALA A 29 10.87 -6.57 9.68
N PHE A 30 11.02 -7.37 10.75
CA PHE A 30 11.05 -6.89 12.12
C PHE A 30 12.20 -5.89 12.34
N ARG A 31 13.41 -6.21 11.87
CA ARG A 31 14.59 -5.33 12.00
C ARG A 31 14.55 -4.10 11.10
N GLN A 32 13.83 -4.13 10.00
CA GLN A 32 13.68 -3.01 9.07
C GLN A 32 12.89 -1.85 9.69
N GLY A 33 11.93 -2.15 10.58
CA GLY A 33 11.11 -1.14 11.26
C GLY A 33 10.46 -0.17 10.27
N THR A 34 10.48 1.12 10.61
CA THR A 34 9.95 2.21 9.76
C THR A 34 10.93 2.68 8.68
N ASN A 35 12.20 2.29 8.76
CA ASN A 35 13.28 2.84 7.93
C ASN A 35 13.35 2.20 6.53
N GLY A 36 12.56 1.16 6.26
CA GLY A 36 12.51 0.54 4.94
C GLY A 36 13.77 -0.21 4.50
N THR A 37 14.84 -0.25 5.32
CA THR A 37 16.04 -1.09 5.09
C THR A 37 16.65 -1.59 6.41
N CYS A 38 17.38 -2.70 6.37
CA CYS A 38 18.16 -3.21 7.51
C CYS A 38 19.50 -3.81 7.07
N TRP A 39 20.46 -3.88 8.00
CA TRP A 39 21.87 -4.19 7.70
C TRP A 39 22.49 -5.31 8.57
N PRO A 40 21.74 -6.37 8.98
CA PRO A 40 22.32 -7.41 9.83
C PRO A 40 23.37 -8.25 9.08
N PRO A 41 24.52 -8.55 9.69
CA PRO A 41 25.44 -9.57 9.20
C PRO A 41 24.76 -10.95 9.11
N VAL A 42 25.21 -11.81 8.19
CA VAL A 42 24.65 -13.17 8.03
C VAL A 42 24.83 -13.99 9.31
N GLU A 43 25.96 -13.80 9.98
CA GLU A 43 26.30 -14.40 11.27
C GLU A 43 25.30 -14.03 12.36
N LEU A 44 24.88 -12.76 12.41
CA LEU A 44 23.88 -12.29 13.37
C LEU A 44 22.52 -12.93 13.10
N ILE A 45 22.09 -12.99 11.83
CA ILE A 45 20.84 -13.65 11.44
C ILE A 45 20.87 -15.13 11.84
N ALA A 46 21.99 -15.82 11.55
CA ALA A 46 22.19 -17.22 11.86
C ALA A 46 22.10 -17.48 13.37
N GLY A 47 22.77 -16.66 14.18
CA GLY A 47 22.77 -16.77 15.64
C GLY A 47 21.39 -16.52 16.25
N GLU A 48 20.69 -15.46 15.82
CA GLU A 48 19.38 -15.12 16.40
C GLU A 48 18.23 -16.03 15.96
N LEU A 49 18.33 -16.64 14.76
CA LEU A 49 17.33 -17.58 14.28
C LEU A 49 17.68 -19.05 14.53
N ALA A 50 18.81 -19.33 15.18
CA ALA A 50 19.36 -20.69 15.34
C ALA A 50 19.44 -21.46 14.00
N LEU A 51 19.79 -20.77 12.91
CA LEU A 51 19.95 -21.34 11.57
C LEU A 51 21.42 -21.42 11.21
N SER A 52 21.78 -22.42 10.38
CA SER A 52 23.13 -22.45 9.82
C SER A 52 23.34 -21.29 8.82
N ARG A 53 24.56 -20.76 8.75
CA ARG A 53 24.93 -19.70 7.79
C ARG A 53 24.57 -20.07 6.34
N SER A 54 24.73 -21.33 5.96
CA SER A 54 24.37 -21.84 4.63
C SER A 54 22.86 -21.81 4.38
N THR A 55 22.05 -22.11 5.41
CA THR A 55 20.59 -22.01 5.33
C THR A 55 20.13 -20.57 5.21
N VAL A 56 20.72 -19.64 5.98
CA VAL A 56 20.43 -18.21 5.85
C VAL A 56 20.77 -17.73 4.44
N LYS A 57 21.95 -18.05 3.92
CA LYS A 57 22.36 -17.66 2.54
C LYS A 57 21.41 -18.22 1.48
N ARG A 58 21.02 -19.50 1.58
CA ARG A 58 20.04 -20.11 0.66
C ARG A 58 18.68 -19.43 0.74
N SER A 59 18.20 -19.18 1.95
CA SER A 59 16.91 -18.53 2.17
C SER A 59 16.89 -17.12 1.60
N VAL A 60 17.92 -16.33 1.89
CA VAL A 60 18.11 -14.99 1.30
C VAL A 60 18.12 -15.06 -0.23
N ALA A 61 18.90 -15.96 -0.83
CA ALA A 61 18.97 -16.08 -2.28
C ALA A 61 17.61 -16.47 -2.91
N LYS A 62 16.87 -17.37 -2.26
CA LYS A 62 15.55 -17.81 -2.70
C LYS A 62 14.50 -16.69 -2.58
N LEU A 63 14.48 -15.99 -1.45
CA LEU A 63 13.61 -14.83 -1.20
C LEU A 63 13.90 -13.70 -2.19
N THR A 64 15.17 -13.46 -2.52
CA THR A 64 15.56 -12.47 -3.53
C THR A 64 15.08 -12.86 -4.92
N ARG A 65 15.29 -14.13 -5.31
CA ARG A 65 14.84 -14.65 -6.61
C ARG A 65 13.32 -14.51 -6.78
N ARG A 66 12.57 -14.78 -5.72
CA ARG A 66 11.11 -14.67 -5.71
C ARG A 66 10.59 -13.25 -5.49
N GLY A 67 11.46 -12.26 -5.31
CA GLY A 67 11.05 -10.87 -5.16
C GLY A 67 10.45 -10.49 -3.80
N TYR A 68 10.53 -11.35 -2.77
CA TYR A 68 10.16 -10.97 -1.39
C TYR A 68 11.19 -10.03 -0.74
N LEU A 69 12.44 -10.16 -1.17
CA LEU A 69 13.60 -9.48 -0.62
C LEU A 69 14.40 -8.83 -1.75
N VAL A 70 14.96 -7.66 -1.49
CA VAL A 70 16.02 -7.09 -2.32
C VAL A 70 17.27 -7.01 -1.47
N LYS A 71 18.34 -7.64 -1.94
CA LYS A 71 19.65 -7.61 -1.29
C LYS A 71 20.56 -6.66 -2.06
N TYR A 72 20.99 -5.59 -1.39
CA TYR A 72 22.00 -4.70 -1.93
C TYR A 72 23.36 -5.10 -1.38
N GLN A 73 24.30 -5.33 -2.29
CA GLN A 73 25.71 -5.46 -1.95
C GLN A 73 26.38 -4.13 -2.26
N VAL A 74 26.91 -3.47 -1.25
CA VAL A 74 27.72 -2.27 -1.46
C VAL A 74 29.11 -2.76 -1.90
N ASN A 75 29.37 -2.69 -3.20
CA ASN A 75 30.70 -2.94 -3.75
C ASN A 75 31.57 -1.70 -3.49
N GLY A 76 32.35 -1.70 -2.41
CA GLY A 76 33.25 -0.60 -2.09
C GLY A 76 33.99 -0.79 -0.76
N GLY A 77 35.16 -1.42 -0.80
CA GLY A 77 36.13 -1.44 0.31
C GLY A 77 35.96 -2.57 1.36
N LYS A 78 36.88 -2.58 2.35
CA LYS A 78 37.12 -3.62 3.37
C LYS A 78 35.90 -4.07 4.19
N PHE A 79 34.77 -3.37 4.11
CA PHE A 79 33.55 -3.65 4.86
C PHE A 79 32.39 -3.90 3.91
N GLN A 80 32.25 -5.15 3.45
CA GLN A 80 31.07 -5.57 2.70
C GLN A 80 29.86 -5.64 3.66
N SER A 81 29.06 -4.58 3.69
CA SER A 81 27.79 -4.58 4.41
C SER A 81 26.69 -5.21 3.53
N ASN A 82 25.92 -6.12 4.11
CA ASN A 82 24.70 -6.60 3.46
C ASN A 82 23.58 -5.64 3.84
N ASN A 83 22.94 -5.02 2.84
CA ASN A 83 21.73 -4.25 3.05
C ASN A 83 20.53 -5.03 2.47
N TYR A 84 19.46 -5.09 3.25
CA TYR A 84 18.25 -5.84 2.94
C TYR A 84 17.04 -4.91 2.94
N LEU A 85 16.29 -4.95 1.85
CA LEU A 85 14.98 -4.33 1.73
C LEU A 85 13.93 -5.43 1.57
N VAL A 86 13.12 -5.63 2.60
CA VAL A 86 11.96 -6.51 2.55
C VAL A 86 10.80 -5.75 1.91
N ARG A 87 10.08 -6.43 1.02
CA ARG A 87 8.89 -5.89 0.36
C ARG A 87 7.65 -6.18 1.20
N THR A 88 7.40 -5.30 2.17
CA THR A 88 6.35 -5.44 3.19
C THR A 88 4.94 -5.56 2.59
N GLU A 89 4.72 -5.10 1.36
CA GLU A 89 3.48 -5.28 0.62
C GLU A 89 3.06 -6.74 0.50
N TYR A 90 4.00 -7.67 0.38
CA TYR A 90 3.74 -9.11 0.23
C TYR A 90 3.60 -9.84 1.57
N LEU A 91 3.93 -9.18 2.68
CA LEU A 91 3.77 -9.75 4.02
C LEU A 91 2.34 -9.58 4.56
N LYS A 92 1.59 -8.62 4.00
CA LYS A 92 0.22 -8.33 4.44
C LYS A 92 -0.72 -9.48 4.12
N ARG A 93 -1.70 -9.72 4.99
CA ARG A 93 -2.72 -10.76 4.80
C ARG A 93 -3.48 -10.51 3.50
N GLY A 94 -3.63 -11.56 2.69
CA GLY A 94 -4.29 -11.48 1.38
C GLY A 94 -3.44 -10.85 0.27
N ALA A 95 -2.18 -10.52 0.53
CA ALA A 95 -1.26 -10.17 -0.53
C ALA A 95 -0.97 -11.40 -1.40
N ALA A 96 -1.19 -11.26 -2.71
CA ALA A 96 -0.71 -12.24 -3.67
C ALA A 96 0.83 -12.31 -3.58
N ALA A 97 1.40 -13.50 -3.70
CA ALA A 97 2.84 -13.65 -3.80
C ALA A 97 3.38 -12.75 -4.93
N PRO A 98 4.57 -12.16 -4.77
CA PRO A 98 5.27 -11.59 -5.92
C PRO A 98 5.33 -12.67 -7.01
N ASP A 99 4.96 -12.29 -8.24
CA ASP A 99 4.94 -13.19 -9.38
C ASP A 99 6.31 -13.86 -9.49
N LEU A 100 6.33 -15.19 -9.32
CA LEU A 100 7.51 -15.96 -8.88
C LEU A 100 8.67 -15.90 -9.87
N ASP A 101 8.40 -15.41 -11.09
CA ASP A 101 9.29 -15.41 -12.24
C ASP A 101 9.62 -14.00 -12.81
N GLN A 102 9.16 -12.90 -12.20
CA GLN A 102 9.42 -11.52 -12.68
C GLN A 102 10.01 -10.58 -11.62
N ALA A 103 10.95 -11.03 -10.79
CA ALA A 103 11.74 -10.09 -10.01
C ALA A 103 12.67 -9.30 -10.95
N PRO A 104 12.54 -7.96 -11.10
CA PRO A 104 13.54 -7.19 -11.81
C PRO A 104 14.84 -7.37 -11.03
N ALA A 105 15.84 -7.98 -11.67
CA ALA A 105 17.20 -7.99 -11.16
C ALA A 105 17.62 -6.51 -11.05
N VAL A 106 17.46 -5.93 -9.86
CA VAL A 106 17.97 -4.60 -9.57
C VAL A 106 19.48 -4.76 -9.68
N ARG A 107 20.04 -4.27 -10.78
CA ARG A 107 21.47 -4.34 -11.05
C ARG A 107 22.19 -3.61 -9.92
N ALA A 108 23.30 -4.18 -9.50
CA ALA A 108 24.06 -3.72 -8.33
C ALA A 108 24.66 -2.31 -8.47
N ASP A 109 24.50 -1.65 -9.62
CA ASP A 109 25.02 -0.32 -9.94
C ASP A 109 24.04 0.83 -9.68
N ASP A 110 22.74 0.56 -9.51
CA ASP A 110 21.75 1.59 -9.23
C ASP A 110 21.81 2.02 -7.76
N SER A 111 22.56 3.07 -7.46
CA SER A 111 22.56 3.71 -6.13
C SER A 111 21.12 4.02 -5.64
N LEU A 112 20.65 3.21 -4.70
CA LEU A 112 19.23 3.13 -4.35
C LEU A 112 18.72 4.20 -3.40
N PHE A 113 19.48 5.24 -3.12
CA PHE A 113 18.84 6.43 -2.56
C PHE A 113 17.85 7.04 -3.57
N LYS A 114 18.13 6.94 -4.89
CA LYS A 114 17.23 7.40 -5.96
C LYS A 114 16.24 6.33 -6.44
N ALA A 115 16.65 5.06 -6.49
CA ALA A 115 15.77 3.98 -6.94
C ALA A 115 14.75 3.54 -5.88
N SER A 116 15.01 3.75 -4.57
CA SER A 116 13.99 3.54 -3.53
C SER A 116 12.81 4.50 -3.70
N HIS A 117 13.08 5.80 -3.91
CA HIS A 117 12.03 6.77 -4.19
C HIS A 117 11.28 6.47 -5.49
N ARG A 118 11.99 6.07 -6.55
CA ARG A 118 11.36 5.71 -7.84
C ARG A 118 10.54 4.42 -7.75
N TYR A 119 11.00 3.43 -6.97
CA TYR A 119 10.27 2.20 -6.71
C TYR A 119 9.03 2.46 -5.86
N GLU A 120 9.16 3.20 -4.75
CA GLU A 120 8.04 3.64 -3.92
C GLU A 120 7.03 4.47 -4.71
N GLN A 121 7.49 5.37 -5.58
CA GLN A 121 6.64 6.10 -6.53
C GLN A 121 5.96 5.13 -7.49
N SER A 122 6.66 4.16 -8.09
CA SER A 122 6.04 3.19 -9.02
C SER A 122 5.05 2.22 -8.36
N VAL A 123 5.26 1.89 -7.07
CA VAL A 123 4.34 1.04 -6.28
C VAL A 123 3.16 1.87 -5.82
N ARG A 124 3.37 3.13 -5.43
CA ARG A 124 2.32 4.08 -5.13
C ARG A 124 1.48 4.37 -6.37
N GLU A 125 2.08 4.56 -7.53
CA GLU A 125 1.42 4.73 -8.84
C GLU A 125 0.70 3.45 -9.26
N ARG A 126 1.27 2.24 -9.06
CA ARG A 126 0.56 0.98 -9.30
C ARG A 126 -0.58 0.74 -8.31
N ARG A 127 -0.46 1.23 -7.08
CA ARG A 127 -1.52 1.18 -6.07
C ARG A 127 -2.62 2.18 -6.44
N LEU A 128 -2.26 3.40 -6.84
CA LEU A 128 -3.18 4.42 -7.33
C LEU A 128 -3.86 3.96 -8.62
N SER A 129 -3.17 3.29 -9.55
CA SER A 129 -3.77 2.74 -10.77
C SER A 129 -4.66 1.52 -10.52
N ARG A 130 -4.44 0.79 -9.41
CA ARG A 130 -5.40 -0.22 -8.92
C ARG A 130 -6.61 0.41 -8.23
N ILE A 131 -6.45 1.59 -7.60
CA ILE A 131 -7.55 2.39 -7.04
C ILE A 131 -8.34 3.07 -8.18
N ASP A 132 -7.67 3.47 -9.27
CA ASP A 132 -8.22 4.12 -10.46
C ASP A 132 -8.66 3.15 -11.56
N LYS A 133 -8.54 1.84 -11.34
CA LYS A 133 -9.21 0.87 -12.22
C LYS A 133 -10.70 1.15 -12.10
N PRO A 134 -11.40 1.52 -13.18
CA PRO A 134 -12.73 2.06 -13.01
C PRO A 134 -13.62 0.94 -12.47
N LEU A 135 -14.13 1.14 -11.26
CA LEU A 135 -15.37 0.56 -10.76
C LEU A 135 -16.57 1.04 -11.63
N ARG A 136 -16.39 1.14 -12.95
CA ARG A 136 -17.44 1.35 -13.95
C ARG A 136 -18.07 0.00 -14.22
N ALA A 137 -18.91 -0.48 -13.30
CA ALA A 137 -20.03 -1.37 -13.63
C ALA A 137 -20.90 -1.75 -12.42
N GLN A 138 -20.43 -1.67 -11.17
CA GLN A 138 -21.15 -2.35 -10.07
C GLN A 138 -21.26 -1.57 -8.76
N ARG A 139 -21.54 -0.26 -8.84
CA ARG A 139 -22.02 0.52 -7.69
C ARG A 139 -23.15 1.47 -8.07
N THR A 140 -24.20 0.94 -8.69
CA THR A 140 -25.55 1.51 -8.54
C THR A 140 -26.11 1.03 -7.21
N ARG A 141 -25.66 1.65 -6.11
CA ARG A 141 -26.35 1.60 -4.82
C ARG A 141 -26.66 3.04 -4.42
N SER A 142 -27.89 3.44 -4.72
CA SER A 142 -28.69 4.47 -4.04
C SER A 142 -27.88 5.52 -3.27
N ARG A 143 -27.41 6.56 -3.96
CA ARG A 143 -27.18 7.84 -3.29
C ARG A 143 -28.57 8.40 -3.00
N GLY A 144 -28.87 8.72 -1.74
CA GLY A 144 -30.05 9.49 -1.39
C GLY A 144 -30.10 10.82 -2.15
N PRO A 145 -31.24 11.53 -2.13
CA PRO A 145 -31.39 12.79 -2.83
C PRO A 145 -30.25 13.76 -2.46
N LEU A 146 -29.68 14.42 -3.46
CA LEU A 146 -28.66 15.45 -3.24
C LEU A 146 -29.33 16.60 -2.49
N THR A 147 -28.68 17.12 -1.44
CA THR A 147 -29.22 18.24 -0.67
C THR A 147 -28.24 19.40 -0.60
N TYR A 148 -28.78 20.62 -0.51
CA TYR A 148 -28.01 21.85 -0.38
C TYR A 148 -28.77 22.82 0.54
N PHE A 149 -28.18 23.13 1.71
CA PHE A 149 -28.81 23.97 2.75
C PHE A 149 -30.27 23.58 3.07
N GLY A 150 -30.54 22.28 3.21
CA GLY A 150 -31.89 21.77 3.55
C GLY A 150 -32.88 21.73 2.38
N TYR A 151 -32.46 22.00 1.14
CA TYR A 151 -33.26 21.81 -0.07
C TYR A 151 -32.82 20.58 -0.83
N ILE A 152 -33.76 19.83 -1.39
CA ILE A 152 -33.52 18.70 -2.29
C ILE A 152 -33.17 19.24 -3.67
N VAL A 153 -32.00 18.84 -4.17
CA VAL A 153 -31.45 19.25 -5.46
C VAL A 153 -31.66 18.12 -6.47
N PRO A 154 -32.22 18.41 -7.66
CA PRO A 154 -32.59 17.40 -8.65
C PRO A 154 -31.38 16.74 -9.31
N ASP A 155 -30.26 17.45 -9.43
CA ASP A 155 -29.08 16.97 -10.16
C ASP A 155 -27.77 17.58 -9.61
N LEU A 156 -26.65 16.96 -9.99
CA LEU A 156 -25.32 17.36 -9.54
C LEU A 156 -24.85 18.70 -10.13
N THR A 157 -25.40 19.12 -11.27
CA THR A 157 -25.05 20.39 -11.93
C THR A 157 -25.61 21.54 -11.13
N THR A 158 -26.89 21.47 -10.75
CA THR A 158 -27.53 22.48 -9.89
C THR A 158 -26.81 22.60 -8.54
N TRP A 159 -26.39 21.48 -7.95
CA TRP A 159 -25.63 21.49 -6.70
C TRP A 159 -24.29 22.23 -6.85
N LYS A 160 -23.56 21.96 -7.94
CA LYS A 160 -22.27 22.62 -8.23
C LYS A 160 -22.46 24.11 -8.47
N THR A 161 -23.49 24.51 -9.21
CA THR A 161 -23.81 25.93 -9.45
C THR A 161 -24.10 26.64 -8.13
N LEU A 162 -24.95 26.07 -7.26
CA LEU A 162 -25.21 26.62 -5.93
C LEU A 162 -23.94 26.73 -5.08
N HIS A 163 -23.04 25.74 -5.18
CA HIS A 163 -21.76 25.75 -4.45
C HIS A 163 -20.81 26.87 -4.93
N GLU A 164 -20.71 27.09 -6.25
CA GLU A 164 -19.88 28.17 -6.81
C GLU A 164 -20.48 29.55 -6.54
N LEU A 165 -21.79 29.72 -6.61
CA LEU A 165 -22.48 30.96 -6.23
C LEU A 165 -22.26 31.31 -4.75
N HIS A 166 -22.18 30.31 -3.88
CA HIS A 166 -21.91 30.51 -2.45
C HIS A 166 -20.47 30.97 -2.20
N LYS A 167 -19.48 30.37 -2.89
CA LYS A 167 -18.10 30.87 -2.86
C LYS A 167 -17.99 32.30 -3.39
N ALA A 168 -18.76 32.64 -4.41
CA ALA A 168 -18.83 33.98 -4.98
C ALA A 168 -19.64 34.98 -4.13
N GLY A 169 -20.26 34.53 -3.01
CA GLY A 169 -21.08 35.37 -2.13
C GLY A 169 -22.39 35.87 -2.76
N GLN A 170 -22.85 35.24 -3.85
CA GLN A 170 -24.01 35.66 -4.63
C GLN A 170 -25.33 35.11 -4.05
N TRP A 171 -25.65 35.53 -2.82
CA TRP A 171 -26.79 35.02 -2.04
C TRP A 171 -28.17 35.25 -2.67
N ASN A 172 -28.34 36.32 -3.45
CA ASN A 172 -29.62 36.60 -4.13
C ASN A 172 -29.92 35.55 -5.21
N GLN A 173 -28.90 35.12 -5.96
CA GLN A 173 -29.06 34.09 -7.01
C GLN A 173 -29.31 32.70 -6.39
N ILE A 174 -28.68 32.41 -5.26
CA ILE A 174 -28.93 31.18 -4.49
C ILE A 174 -30.40 31.13 -4.03
N LYS A 175 -30.94 32.23 -3.51
CA LYS A 175 -32.33 32.30 -3.05
C LYS A 175 -33.34 32.09 -4.19
N GLU A 176 -33.08 32.66 -5.37
CA GLU A 176 -33.93 32.46 -6.55
C GLU A 176 -33.95 31.00 -7.00
N ILE A 177 -32.79 30.33 -7.02
CA ILE A 177 -32.70 28.91 -7.35
C ILE A 177 -33.40 28.05 -6.29
N GLN A 178 -33.22 28.37 -5.00
CA GLN A 178 -33.86 27.65 -3.89
C GLN A 178 -35.39 27.77 -3.88
N LYS A 179 -35.95 28.86 -4.42
CA LYS A 179 -37.40 29.08 -4.49
C LYS A 179 -38.13 28.02 -5.32
N GLY A 180 -37.43 27.37 -6.27
CA GLY A 180 -37.94 26.27 -7.08
C GLY A 180 -37.60 24.87 -6.55
N LEU A 181 -36.89 24.76 -5.42
CA LEU A 181 -36.47 23.48 -4.83
C LEU A 181 -37.35 23.12 -3.64
N LYS A 182 -37.66 21.83 -3.49
CA LYS A 182 -38.41 21.33 -2.32
C LYS A 182 -37.52 21.34 -1.08
N ARG A 183 -38.03 21.78 0.06
CA ARG A 183 -37.32 21.58 1.33
C ARG A 183 -37.37 20.11 1.76
N VAL A 184 -36.32 19.66 2.42
CA VAL A 184 -36.23 18.30 2.97
C VAL A 184 -37.37 18.05 3.98
N ASP A 185 -37.72 19.06 4.78
CA ASP A 185 -38.81 19.00 5.78
C ASP A 185 -40.21 18.78 5.16
N GLU A 186 -40.42 19.19 3.90
CA GLU A 186 -41.70 18.99 3.19
C GLU A 186 -41.82 17.58 2.59
N SER A 187 -40.70 16.86 2.45
CA SER A 187 -40.66 15.51 1.86
C SER A 187 -40.89 14.39 2.88
N GLU A 188 -40.66 14.65 4.17
CA GLU A 188 -40.94 13.70 5.26
C GLU A 188 -42.43 13.65 5.64
N ALA A 189 -43.21 14.70 5.32
CA ALA A 189 -44.64 14.76 5.63
C ALA A 189 -45.56 13.97 4.67
N GLN A 190 -45.03 13.36 3.60
CA GLN A 190 -45.82 12.62 2.60
C GLN A 190 -45.51 11.12 2.52
N THR A 191 -44.67 10.59 3.43
CA THR A 191 -44.39 9.15 3.54
C THR A 191 -44.73 8.60 4.94
N GLY A 192 -45.83 9.09 5.51
CA GLY A 192 -46.47 8.57 6.73
C GLY A 192 -47.81 7.97 6.40
#